data_AF-A0A7S2UZA9-F1
#
_entry.id   AF-A0A7S2UZA9-F1
#
_cell.length_a   1.000
_cell.length_b   1.000
_cell.length_c   1.000
_cell.angle_alpha   90.00
_cell.angle_beta   90.00
_cell.angle_gamma   90.00
#
_symmetry.space_group_name_H-M   'P 1'
#
loop_
_entity.id
_entity.type
_entity.pdbx_description
1 polymer ?
#
loop_
_entity_poly.entity_id
_entity_poly.type
_entity_poly.pdbx_seq_one_letter_code
_entity_poly.pdbx_strand_id
1 'polypeptide(L)'
;MNVQAIGVEGDMPVLLDVADGPATLDDNEEVYAMEQSVDAETFRFDITVGCLEEILMNDEFVTMQEDFLTAHCDEFEDVDENKLSYTDIFNKYTEMIEQYLEEQLQSNDGGLNMAEFC
;
A
#
# COMPACT_ATOMS: atom_id res chain seq x y z
N MET A 1 -32.51 -48.66 17.02
CA MET A 1 -32.59 -48.47 15.56
C MET A 1 -32.01 -47.09 15.27
N ASN A 2 -30.86 -47.07 14.60
CA ASN A 2 -30.15 -45.87 14.17
C ASN A 2 -30.86 -45.26 12.96
N VAL A 3 -30.97 -43.94 12.94
CA VAL A 3 -30.92 -43.17 11.68
C VAL A 3 -30.29 -41.80 11.99
N GLN A 4 -29.09 -41.58 11.43
CA GLN A 4 -28.38 -40.30 11.40
C GLN A 4 -28.92 -39.45 10.24
N ALA A 5 -29.08 -38.14 10.47
CA ALA A 5 -29.01 -37.16 9.40
C ALA A 5 -27.76 -36.31 9.63
N ILE A 6 -26.85 -36.36 8.66
CA ILE A 6 -25.57 -35.65 8.61
C ILE A 6 -25.82 -34.38 7.79
N GLY A 7 -25.88 -33.24 8.48
CA GLY A 7 -25.70 -31.91 7.91
C GLY A 7 -24.38 -31.38 8.42
N VAL A 8 -23.49 -31.05 7.51
CA VAL A 8 -22.06 -30.79 7.74
C VAL A 8 -21.85 -29.35 8.20
N GLU A 9 -21.12 -29.22 9.31
CA GLU A 9 -20.33 -28.08 9.80
C GLU A 9 -21.12 -26.81 10.19
N GLY A 10 -21.18 -26.36 11.44
CA GLY A 10 -20.67 -26.87 12.71
C GLY A 10 -21.32 -26.02 13.81
N ASP A 11 -22.08 -26.68 14.69
CA ASP A 11 -22.74 -26.04 15.82
C ASP A 11 -22.07 -26.50 17.13
N MET A 12 -21.96 -25.52 18.04
CA MET A 12 -21.58 -25.55 19.47
C MET A 12 -20.10 -25.44 19.93
N PRO A 13 -19.85 -24.70 21.05
CA PRO A 13 -20.77 -24.55 22.17
C PRO A 13 -21.33 -23.14 22.40
N VAL A 14 -22.64 -23.11 22.65
CA VAL A 14 -23.24 -22.17 23.58
C VAL A 14 -22.60 -22.40 24.95
N LEU A 15 -21.79 -21.44 25.41
CA LEU A 15 -21.66 -21.16 26.83
C LEU A 15 -22.66 -20.06 27.16
N LEU A 16 -23.83 -20.51 27.58
CA LEU A 16 -24.78 -19.70 28.33
C LEU A 16 -24.15 -19.45 29.71
N ASP A 17 -23.39 -18.36 29.86
CA ASP A 17 -23.10 -17.86 31.20
C ASP A 17 -24.23 -16.90 31.61
N VAL A 18 -25.01 -17.36 32.58
CA VAL A 18 -26.14 -16.63 33.14
C VAL A 18 -25.55 -15.72 34.22
N ALA A 19 -25.09 -14.53 33.82
CA ALA A 19 -24.73 -13.48 34.77
C ALA A 19 -25.40 -12.16 34.36
N ASP A 20 -26.60 -12.00 34.91
CA ASP A 20 -27.31 -10.78 35.27
C ASP A 20 -26.53 -9.45 35.09
N GLY A 21 -26.91 -8.66 34.10
CA GLY A 21 -26.43 -7.29 33.90
C GLY A 21 -27.09 -6.64 32.68
N PRO A 22 -27.59 -5.39 32.78
CA PRO A 22 -28.30 -4.78 31.66
C PRO A 22 -27.35 -4.64 30.47
N ALA A 23 -27.77 -5.19 29.31
CA ALA A 23 -27.17 -4.87 28.03
C ALA A 23 -27.26 -3.36 27.83
N THR A 24 -26.15 -2.65 28.07
CA THR A 24 -25.94 -1.36 27.43
C THR A 24 -25.73 -1.70 25.96
N LEU A 25 -26.74 -1.39 25.14
CA LEU A 25 -26.53 -1.18 23.72
C LEU A 25 -25.45 -0.11 23.62
N ASP A 26 -24.22 -0.54 23.37
CA ASP A 26 -23.17 0.35 22.88
C ASP A 26 -23.53 0.62 21.41
N ASP A 27 -24.52 1.48 21.22
CA ASP A 27 -24.91 2.07 19.93
C ASP A 27 -23.82 3.06 19.51
N ASN A 28 -22.58 2.58 19.41
CA ASN A 28 -21.52 3.26 18.67
C ASN A 28 -21.57 2.76 17.22
N GLU A 29 -22.75 2.87 16.62
CA GLU A 29 -22.88 2.85 15.17
C GLU A 29 -22.31 4.19 14.68
N GLU A 30 -21.01 4.23 14.42
CA GLU A 30 -20.40 5.33 13.67
C GLU A 30 -21.11 5.39 12.31
N VAL A 31 -22.09 6.29 12.21
CA VAL A 31 -22.67 6.70 10.94
C VAL A 31 -21.55 7.37 10.15
N TYR A 32 -20.84 6.59 9.33
CA TYR A 32 -19.96 7.12 8.30
C TYR A 32 -20.87 7.91 7.36
N ALA A 33 -20.88 9.23 7.50
CA ALA A 33 -21.63 10.11 6.63
C ALA A 33 -21.11 9.94 5.20
N MET A 34 -21.73 9.04 4.45
CA MET A 34 -21.58 8.95 3.01
C MET A 34 -22.26 10.18 2.41
N GLU A 35 -21.64 10.73 1.36
CA GLU A 35 -22.02 11.93 0.62
C GLU A 35 -21.35 13.25 1.06
N GLN A 36 -20.01 13.27 0.97
CA GLN A 36 -19.37 14.43 0.36
C GLN A 36 -19.12 14.09 -1.11
N SER A 37 -19.55 14.96 -2.03
CA SER A 37 -19.05 14.91 -3.40
C SER A 37 -17.55 15.09 -3.32
N VAL A 38 -16.78 14.06 -3.66
CA VAL A 38 -15.32 14.15 -3.74
C VAL A 38 -15.01 15.26 -4.72
N ASP A 39 -14.30 16.30 -4.26
CA ASP A 39 -13.91 17.38 -5.14
C ASP A 39 -12.94 16.83 -6.20
N ALA A 40 -12.84 17.54 -7.33
CA ALA A 40 -12.06 17.06 -8.47
C ALA A 40 -10.57 16.90 -8.16
N GLU A 41 -10.03 17.62 -7.17
CA GLU A 41 -8.63 17.50 -6.76
C GLU A 41 -8.41 16.19 -6.00
N THR A 42 -9.26 15.89 -5.01
CA THR A 42 -9.20 14.65 -4.23
C THR A 42 -9.34 13.41 -5.14
N PHE A 43 -10.27 13.45 -6.11
CA PHE A 43 -10.43 12.33 -7.06
C PHE A 43 -9.18 12.12 -7.94
N ARG A 44 -8.53 13.21 -8.38
CA ARG A 44 -7.29 13.12 -9.17
C ARG A 44 -6.14 12.59 -8.33
N PHE A 45 -6.03 13.02 -7.07
CA PHE A 45 -5.02 12.52 -6.14
C PHE A 45 -5.17 11.01 -5.91
N ASP A 46 -6.40 10.53 -5.64
CA ASP A 46 -6.67 9.11 -5.42
C ASP A 46 -6.30 8.25 -6.65
N ILE A 47 -6.61 8.73 -7.85
CA ILE A 47 -6.19 8.05 -9.10
C ILE A 47 -4.67 7.99 -9.18
N THR A 48 -3.97 9.09 -8.93
CA THR A 48 -2.50 9.11 -9.03
C THR A 48 -1.84 8.20 -8.01
N VAL A 49 -2.32 8.20 -6.76
CA VAL A 49 -1.81 7.28 -5.73
C VAL A 49 -2.03 5.83 -6.15
N GLY A 50 -3.20 5.50 -6.70
CA GLY A 50 -3.46 4.16 -7.25
C GLY A 50 -2.49 3.77 -8.36
N CYS A 51 -2.23 4.67 -9.32
CA CYS A 51 -1.24 4.42 -10.37
C CYS A 51 0.17 4.23 -9.80
N LEU A 52 0.57 5.02 -8.79
CA LEU A 52 1.87 4.86 -8.14
C LEU A 52 1.96 3.51 -7.42
N GLU A 53 0.91 3.09 -6.70
CA GLU A 53 0.86 1.79 -6.05
C GLU A 53 1.04 0.64 -7.05
N GLU A 54 0.39 0.70 -8.21
CA GLU A 54 0.57 -0.29 -9.29
C GLU A 54 2.00 -0.33 -9.81
N ILE A 55 2.63 0.84 -9.99
CA ILE A 55 4.03 0.93 -10.45
C ILE A 55 4.99 0.37 -9.39
N LEU A 56 4.78 0.69 -8.12
CA LEU A 56 5.63 0.23 -7.02
C LEU A 56 5.55 -1.29 -6.78
N MET A 57 4.40 -1.91 -7.08
CA MET A 57 4.22 -3.36 -7.00
C MET A 57 4.69 -4.11 -8.24
N ASN A 58 5.12 -3.40 -9.29
CA ASN A 58 5.58 -4.02 -10.53
C ASN A 58 6.92 -4.74 -10.32
N ASP A 59 7.00 -6.02 -10.70
CA ASP A 59 8.21 -6.83 -10.63
C ASP A 59 9.40 -6.20 -11.40
N GLU A 60 9.14 -5.49 -12.50
CA GLU A 60 10.17 -4.78 -13.27
C GLU A 60 10.81 -3.66 -12.45
N PHE A 61 9.99 -2.90 -11.72
CA PHE A 61 10.47 -1.84 -10.85
C PHE A 61 11.29 -2.39 -9.68
N VAL A 62 10.83 -3.48 -9.07
CA VAL A 62 11.54 -4.16 -7.99
C VAL A 62 12.89 -4.70 -8.50
N THR A 63 12.89 -5.37 -9.65
CA THR A 63 14.12 -5.92 -10.26
C THR A 63 15.11 -4.80 -10.57
N MET A 64 14.66 -3.69 -11.13
CA MET A 64 15.50 -2.54 -11.46
C MET A 64 16.15 -1.93 -10.19
N GLN A 65 15.40 -1.81 -9.09
CA GLN A 65 15.96 -1.40 -7.80
C GLN A 65 16.98 -2.41 -7.27
N GLU A 66 16.65 -3.70 -7.27
CA GLU A 66 17.54 -4.76 -6.79
C GLU A 66 18.85 -4.80 -7.58
N ASP A 67 18.80 -4.64 -8.90
CA ASP A 67 19.96 -4.58 -9.77
C ASP A 67 20.85 -3.38 -9.42
N PHE A 68 20.25 -2.20 -9.23
CA PHE A 68 21.00 -1.00 -8.84
C PHE A 68 21.66 -1.16 -7.47
N LEU A 69 20.92 -1.68 -6.49
CA LEU A 69 21.41 -1.91 -5.13
C LEU A 69 22.54 -2.92 -5.12
N THR A 70 22.38 -4.05 -5.81
CA THR A 70 23.40 -5.10 -5.91
C THR A 70 24.68 -4.57 -6.58
N ALA A 71 24.55 -3.67 -7.57
CA ALA A 71 25.70 -3.08 -8.24
C ALA A 71 26.49 -2.06 -7.39
N HIS A 72 25.88 -1.48 -6.35
CA HIS A 72 26.48 -0.39 -5.57
C HIS A 72 26.59 -0.68 -4.07
N CYS A 73 26.06 -1.79 -3.57
CA CYS A 73 26.04 -2.10 -2.13
C CYS A 73 27.44 -2.17 -1.52
N ASP A 74 28.44 -2.63 -2.28
CA ASP A 74 29.83 -2.76 -1.83
C ASP A 74 30.52 -1.41 -1.56
N GLU A 75 29.97 -0.30 -2.06
CA GLU A 75 30.49 1.04 -1.77
C GLU A 75 30.09 1.51 -0.35
N PHE A 76 29.00 0.98 0.19
CA PHE A 76 28.44 1.38 1.48
C PHE A 76 29.17 0.69 2.64
N GLU A 77 29.72 1.50 3.54
CA GLU A 77 30.46 1.05 4.73
C GLU A 77 29.68 1.49 5.97
N ASP A 78 29.66 0.63 6.99
CA ASP A 78 29.01 0.92 8.28
C ASP A 78 29.96 1.73 9.17
N VAL A 79 30.11 3.01 8.83
CA VAL A 79 30.97 3.99 9.52
C VAL A 79 30.22 5.30 9.78
N ASP A 80 30.66 6.06 10.79
CA ASP A 80 29.98 7.30 11.19
C ASP A 80 30.03 8.43 10.13
N GLU A 81 30.97 8.37 9.17
CA GLU A 81 31.17 9.40 8.14
C GLU A 81 30.89 8.87 6.73
N ASN A 82 30.00 9.56 6.00
CA ASN A 82 29.63 9.21 4.63
C ASN A 82 30.76 9.51 3.64
N LYS A 83 30.97 8.60 2.67
CA LYS A 83 31.85 8.85 1.53
C LYS A 83 31.24 9.89 0.59
N LEU A 84 32.08 10.71 -0.04
CA LEU A 84 31.63 11.65 -1.08
C LEU A 84 30.95 10.95 -2.26
N SER A 85 31.36 9.72 -2.57
CA SER A 85 30.76 8.89 -3.63
C SER A 85 29.28 8.55 -3.38
N TYR A 86 28.80 8.62 -2.13
CA TYR A 86 27.40 8.35 -1.82
C TYR A 86 26.46 9.37 -2.46
N THR A 87 26.91 10.62 -2.59
CA THR A 87 26.14 11.67 -3.28
C THR A 87 25.93 11.31 -4.76
N ASP A 88 26.98 10.83 -5.43
CA ASP A 88 26.90 10.44 -6.85
C ASP A 88 25.99 9.22 -7.04
N ILE A 89 26.06 8.25 -6.12
CA ILE A 89 25.20 7.06 -6.14
C ILE A 89 23.74 7.45 -5.87
N PHE A 90 23.50 8.32 -4.89
CA PHE A 90 22.17 8.84 -4.56
C PHE A 90 21.54 9.60 -5.73
N ASN A 91 22.29 10.48 -6.39
CA ASN A 91 21.79 11.23 -7.54
C ASN A 91 21.42 10.28 -8.70
N LYS A 92 22.28 9.29 -9.00
CA LYS A 92 21.99 8.29 -10.03
C LYS A 92 20.75 7.47 -9.71
N TYR A 93 20.59 7.06 -8.45
CA TYR A 93 19.42 6.32 -8.02
C TYR A 93 18.15 7.17 -8.17
N THR A 94 18.20 8.42 -7.71
CA THR A 94 17.08 9.37 -7.81
C THR A 94 16.70 9.60 -9.27
N GLU A 95 17.67 9.91 -10.14
CA GLU A 95 17.42 10.12 -11.58
C GLU A 95 16.81 8.87 -12.24
N MET A 96 17.30 7.68 -11.90
CA MET A 96 16.77 6.41 -12.43
C MET A 96 15.31 6.19 -12.03
N ILE A 97 14.97 6.41 -10.75
CA ILE A 97 13.60 6.23 -10.25
C ILE A 97 12.67 7.30 -10.84
N GLU A 98 13.09 8.56 -10.86
CA GLU A 98 12.31 9.67 -11.43
C GLU A 98 12.01 9.43 -12.91
N GLN A 99 13.00 9.01 -13.70
CA GLN A 99 12.81 8.69 -15.12
C GLN A 99 11.80 7.55 -15.31
N TYR A 100 11.94 6.46 -14.54
CA TYR A 100 11.01 5.34 -14.65
C TYR A 100 9.59 5.74 -14.27
N LEU A 101 9.41 6.49 -13.17
CA LEU A 101 8.09 6.96 -12.74
C LEU A 101 7.46 7.89 -13.79
N GLU A 102 8.24 8.81 -14.37
CA GLU A 102 7.74 9.71 -15.41
C GLU A 102 7.29 8.94 -16.66
N GLU A 103 8.07 7.96 -17.12
CA GLU A 103 7.72 7.11 -18.26
C GLU A 103 6.45 6.29 -18.01
N GLN A 104 6.31 5.69 -16.82
CA GLN A 104 5.14 4.90 -16.46
C GLN A 104 3.89 5.76 -16.31
N LEU A 105 3.98 6.91 -15.65
CA LEU A 105 2.85 7.83 -15.45
C LEU A 105 2.38 8.47 -16.77
N GLN A 106 3.30 8.76 -17.70
CA GLN A 106 2.93 9.25 -19.03
C GLN A 106 2.28 8.16 -19.90
N SER A 107 2.72 6.91 -19.76
CA SER A 107 2.23 5.78 -20.56
C SER A 107 0.87 5.27 -20.08
N ASN A 108 0.59 5.34 -18.78
CA ASN A 108 -0.60 4.77 -18.17
C ASN A 108 -1.80 5.76 -18.27
N ASP A 109 -2.21 6.11 -19.50
CA ASP A 109 -3.45 6.78 -19.99
C ASP A 109 -4.12 7.93 -19.18
N GLY A 110 -3.59 8.32 -18.02
CA GLY A 110 -4.14 9.32 -17.10
C GLY A 110 -3.57 10.72 -17.32
N GLY A 111 -2.59 10.88 -18.21
CA GLY A 111 -1.94 12.16 -18.49
C GLY A 111 -1.31 12.80 -17.25
N LEU A 112 -0.88 11.98 -16.30
CA LEU A 112 -0.34 12.43 -15.02
C LEU A 112 1.05 13.02 -15.24
N ASN A 113 1.25 14.23 -14.74
CA ASN A 113 2.51 14.95 -14.85
C ASN A 113 3.18 14.98 -13.47
N MET A 114 4.40 14.43 -13.38
CA MET A 114 5.13 14.38 -12.11
C MET A 114 5.42 15.77 -11.52
N ALA A 115 5.51 16.82 -12.35
CA ALA A 115 5.70 18.19 -11.88
C ALA A 115 4.46 18.80 -11.21
N GLU A 116 3.28 18.17 -11.28
CA GLU A 116 2.13 18.57 -10.45
C GLU A 116 2.29 18.12 -8.98
N PHE A 117 3.29 17.27 -8.68
CA PHE A 117 3.52 16.69 -7.33
C PHE A 117 4.78 17.20 -6.60
N CYS A 118 5.71 17.85 -7.30
CA CYS A 118 6.99 18.32 -6.74
C CYS A 118 6.98 19.79 -6.29
#